data_AF-A0A9J6F2H5-F1
#
_entry.id   AF-A0A9J6F2H5-F1
#
_cell.length_a   1.000
_cell.length_b   1.000
_cell.length_c   1.000
_cell.angle_alpha   90.00
_cell.angle_beta   90.00
_cell.angle_gamma   90.00
#
_symmetry.space_group_name_H-M   'P 1'
#
loop_
_entity.id
_entity.type
_entity.pdbx_description
1 polymer ?
#
loop_
_entity_poly.entity_id
_entity_poly.type
_entity_poly.pdbx_seq_one_letter_code
_entity_poly.pdbx_strand_id
1 'polypeptide(L)'
;MACYCEYVLTASGILKLFQMVVGAGIVFLLSEGRLDANCYLSMRLDALVLFIASIVFFFNALLILVCVLVGALEIPGSTIYRMNYFMATFIHVPTSIAYLCIETRVGIYVQGSIAGALGILNSLMFLANAVMAYHPRVV
;
A
#
# COMPACT_ATOMS: atom_id res chain seq x y z
N MET A 1 -10.05 22.37 -13.21
CA MET A 1 -8.85 21.51 -13.39
C MET A 1 -7.67 21.95 -12.53
N ALA A 2 -7.32 23.24 -12.45
CA ALA A 2 -6.19 23.72 -11.62
C ALA A 2 -6.25 23.31 -10.13
N CYS A 3 -7.43 23.39 -9.50
CA CYS A 3 -7.62 23.07 -8.09
C CYS A 3 -7.44 21.56 -7.75
N TYR A 4 -7.52 20.67 -8.76
CA TYR A 4 -7.33 19.22 -8.57
C TYR A 4 -5.85 18.80 -8.62
N CYS A 5 -5.00 19.55 -9.34
CA CYS A 5 -3.55 19.37 -9.27
C CYS A 5 -2.99 19.78 -7.90
N GLU A 6 -3.62 20.74 -7.22
CA GLU A 6 -3.20 21.14 -5.87
C GLU A 6 -3.36 20.01 -4.85
N TYR A 7 -4.34 19.12 -5.00
CA TYR A 7 -4.48 17.95 -4.12
C TYR A 7 -3.25 17.04 -4.18
N VAL A 8 -2.66 16.85 -5.36
CA VAL A 8 -1.44 16.04 -5.53
C VAL A 8 -0.26 16.66 -4.77
N LEU A 9 -0.23 17.98 -4.65
CA LEU A 9 0.79 18.73 -3.90
C LEU A 9 0.54 18.75 -2.39
N THR A 10 -0.61 18.28 -1.91
CA THR A 10 -0.86 18.15 -0.46
C THR A 10 -0.13 16.95 0.13
N ALA A 11 0.13 16.98 1.44
CA ALA A 11 0.75 15.87 2.16
C ALA A 11 0.02 14.53 1.91
N SER A 12 -1.32 14.52 1.90
CA SER A 12 -2.13 13.32 1.64
C SER A 12 -1.97 12.81 0.20
N GLY A 13 -1.92 13.71 -0.78
CA GLY A 13 -1.67 13.36 -2.18
C GLY A 13 -0.29 12.75 -2.41
N ILE A 14 0.75 13.37 -1.85
CA ILE A 14 2.14 12.87 -1.91
C ILE A 14 2.25 11.50 -1.23
N LEU A 15 1.62 11.31 -0.07
CA LEU A 15 1.57 10.03 0.65
C LEU A 15 0.93 8.94 -0.22
N LYS A 16 -0.17 9.22 -0.93
CA LYS A 16 -0.82 8.26 -1.84
C LYS A 16 0.05 7.92 -3.05
N LEU A 17 0.74 8.91 -3.65
CA LEU A 17 1.68 8.66 -4.73
C LEU A 17 2.81 7.73 -4.29
N PHE A 18 3.38 7.99 -3.12
CA PHE A 18 4.44 7.14 -2.58
C PHE A 18 3.94 5.74 -2.23
N GLN A 19 2.73 5.60 -1.67
CA GLN A 19 2.09 4.30 -1.43
C GLN A 19 1.92 3.49 -2.71
N MET A 20 1.57 4.13 -3.84
CA MET A 20 1.50 3.44 -5.13
C MET A 20 2.87 2.94 -5.58
N VAL A 21 3.91 3.77 -5.47
CA VAL A 21 5.28 3.38 -5.86
C VAL A 21 5.78 2.23 -4.98
N VAL A 22 5.57 2.30 -3.67
CA VAL A 22 5.95 1.23 -2.73
C VAL A 22 5.14 -0.04 -2.98
N GLY A 23 3.84 0.07 -3.19
CA GLY A 23 2.97 -1.06 -3.50
C GLY A 23 3.40 -1.78 -4.78
N ALA A 24 3.71 -1.04 -5.85
CA ALA A 24 4.24 -1.58 -7.09
C ALA A 24 5.63 -2.22 -6.90
N GLY A 25 6.49 -1.60 -6.09
CA GLY A 25 7.81 -2.15 -5.75
C GLY A 25 7.74 -3.49 -5.00
N ILE A 26 6.80 -3.63 -4.06
CA ILE A 26 6.58 -4.91 -3.34
C ILE A 26 6.13 -6.00 -4.31
N VAL A 27 5.18 -5.69 -5.20
CA VAL A 27 4.71 -6.62 -6.24
C VAL A 27 5.85 -7.06 -7.14
N PHE A 28 6.69 -6.11 -7.60
CA PHE A 28 7.83 -6.40 -8.46
C PHE A 28 8.87 -7.29 -7.76
N LEU A 29 9.29 -6.93 -6.54
CA LEU A 29 10.28 -7.69 -5.77
C LEU A 29 9.80 -9.11 -5.42
N LEU A 30 8.51 -9.27 -5.09
CA LEU A 30 7.92 -10.59 -4.84
C LEU A 30 7.77 -11.41 -6.12
N SER A 31 7.60 -10.76 -7.29
CA SER A 31 7.53 -11.44 -8.58
C SER A 31 8.91 -11.90 -9.07
N GLU A 32 9.93 -11.04 -9.05
CA GLU A 32 11.29 -11.39 -9.50
C GLU A 32 11.92 -12.47 -8.62
N GLY A 33 11.83 -12.33 -7.29
CA GLY A 33 12.43 -13.29 -6.35
C GLY A 33 11.84 -14.71 -6.41
N ARG A 34 10.79 -14.94 -7.22
CA ARG A 34 10.09 -16.22 -7.38
C ARG A 34 10.08 -16.74 -8.81
N LEU A 35 10.58 -15.96 -9.79
CA LEU A 35 10.56 -16.30 -11.21
C LEU A 35 11.66 -17.30 -11.60
N ASP A 36 12.75 -17.40 -10.82
CA ASP A 36 13.91 -18.24 -11.14
C ASP A 36 13.81 -19.71 -10.66
N ALA A 37 12.82 -20.07 -9.84
CA ALA A 37 12.77 -21.39 -9.22
C ALA A 37 11.65 -22.26 -9.79
N ASN A 38 11.76 -22.73 -11.05
CA ASN A 38 11.12 -23.92 -11.69
C ASN A 38 9.76 -24.46 -11.17
N CYS A 39 8.93 -23.61 -10.57
CA CYS A 39 7.69 -23.92 -9.88
C CYS A 39 6.85 -22.65 -9.93
N TYR A 40 6.34 -22.35 -11.12
CA TYR A 40 5.42 -21.25 -11.42
C TYR A 40 4.14 -21.21 -10.54
N LEU A 41 3.93 -22.19 -9.65
CA LEU A 41 2.70 -22.36 -8.89
C LEU A 41 2.86 -22.37 -7.36
N SER A 42 4.08 -22.35 -6.80
CA SER A 42 4.26 -22.47 -5.35
C SER A 42 4.78 -21.17 -4.73
N MET A 43 3.96 -20.12 -4.82
CA MET A 43 4.11 -19.01 -3.88
C MET A 43 3.70 -19.52 -2.49
N ARG A 44 4.60 -19.35 -1.51
CA ARG A 44 4.27 -19.64 -0.10
C ARG A 44 3.07 -18.78 0.28
N LEU A 45 2.12 -19.34 1.03
CA LEU A 45 0.87 -18.68 1.40
C LEU A 45 1.11 -17.28 1.98
N ASP A 46 2.14 -17.12 2.80
CA ASP A 46 2.51 -15.84 3.44
C ASP A 46 2.90 -14.76 2.41
N ALA A 47 3.68 -15.14 1.39
CA ALA A 47 4.10 -14.24 0.32
C ALA A 47 2.94 -13.91 -0.63
N LEU A 48 2.04 -14.87 -0.87
CA LEU A 48 0.84 -14.69 -1.68
C LEU A 48 -0.14 -13.73 -1.01
N VAL A 49 -0.32 -13.83 0.31
CA VAL A 49 -1.14 -12.90 1.09
C VAL A 49 -0.55 -11.48 1.01
N LEU A 50 0.77 -11.32 1.17
CA LEU A 50 1.42 -10.01 1.05
C LEU A 50 1.30 -9.42 -0.36
N PHE A 51 1.42 -10.27 -1.38
CA PHE A 51 1.28 -9.90 -2.78
C PHE A 51 -0.15 -9.41 -3.11
N ILE A 52 -1.17 -10.20 -2.76
CA ILE A 52 -2.57 -9.84 -2.97
C ILE A 52 -2.92 -8.56 -2.21
N ALA A 53 -2.50 -8.44 -0.95
CA ALA A 53 -2.77 -7.26 -0.16
C ALA A 53 -2.11 -6.01 -0.75
N SER A 54 -0.87 -6.11 -1.24
CA SER A 54 -0.17 -5.01 -1.92
C SER A 54 -0.88 -4.56 -3.19
N ILE A 55 -1.42 -5.49 -3.98
CA ILE A 55 -2.24 -5.19 -5.16
C ILE A 55 -3.53 -4.47 -4.77
N VAL A 56 -4.25 -4.97 -3.77
CA VAL A 56 -5.50 -4.36 -3.29
C VAL A 56 -5.23 -2.93 -2.79
N PHE A 57 -4.13 -2.72 -2.07
CA PHE A 57 -3.73 -1.40 -1.58
C PHE A 57 -3.33 -0.44 -2.69
N PHE A 58 -2.63 -0.94 -3.71
CA PHE A 58 -2.30 -0.16 -4.89
C PHE A 58 -3.56 0.33 -5.61
N PHE A 59 -4.50 -0.57 -5.91
CA PHE A 59 -5.76 -0.20 -6.57
C PHE A 59 -6.62 0.73 -5.71
N ASN A 60 -6.67 0.54 -4.39
CA ASN A 60 -7.40 1.41 -3.50
C ASN A 60 -6.80 2.84 -3.46
N ALA A 61 -5.47 2.96 -3.43
CA ALA A 61 -4.78 4.25 -3.51
C ALA A 61 -5.06 4.96 -4.85
N LEU A 62 -5.00 4.21 -5.95
CA LEU A 62 -5.27 4.71 -7.29
C LEU A 62 -6.73 5.16 -7.46
N LEU A 63 -7.69 4.36 -6.98
CA LEU A 63 -9.11 4.66 -7.07
C LEU A 63 -9.43 5.97 -6.35
N ILE A 64 -8.89 6.18 -5.14
CA ILE A 64 -9.14 7.41 -4.38
C ILE A 64 -8.45 8.61 -5.04
N LEU A 65 -7.25 8.43 -5.60
CA LEU A 65 -6.59 9.50 -6.34
C LEU A 65 -7.42 9.93 -7.56
N VAL A 66 -7.94 8.98 -8.33
CA VAL A 66 -8.83 9.23 -9.47
C VAL A 66 -10.13 9.88 -9.03
N CYS A 67 -10.77 9.39 -7.97
CA CYS A 67 -11.99 9.97 -7.41
C CYS A 67 -11.81 11.45 -7.03
N VAL A 68 -10.66 11.81 -6.42
CA VAL A 68 -10.37 13.20 -6.08
C VAL A 68 -10.10 14.04 -7.32
N LEU A 69 -9.38 13.51 -8.31
CA LEU A 69 -9.12 14.19 -9.58
C LEU A 69 -10.40 14.44 -10.41
N VAL A 70 -11.41 13.57 -10.29
CA VAL A 70 -12.71 13.67 -10.99
C VAL A 70 -13.69 14.61 -10.26
N GLY A 71 -13.36 15.08 -9.05
CA GLY A 71 -14.14 16.09 -8.33
C GLY A 71 -14.88 15.60 -7.08
N ALA A 72 -14.72 14.34 -6.70
CA ALA A 72 -15.35 13.79 -5.49
C ALA A 72 -14.49 14.08 -4.24
N LEU A 73 -14.45 15.35 -3.84
CA LEU A 73 -13.66 15.89 -2.72
C LEU A 73 -14.13 15.40 -1.33
N GLU A 74 -15.35 14.86 -1.23
CA GLU A 74 -15.91 14.32 0.01
C GLU A 74 -15.35 12.93 0.37
N ILE A 75 -14.87 12.19 -0.63
CA ILE A 75 -14.39 10.82 -0.49
C ILE A 75 -13.15 10.69 0.41
N PRO A 76 -12.08 11.51 0.27
CA PRO A 76 -10.90 11.41 1.14
C PRO A 76 -11.18 11.79 2.61
N GLY A 77 -12.27 12.51 2.89
CA GLY A 77 -12.70 12.86 4.25
C GLY A 77 -13.69 11.88 4.88
N SER A 78 -14.24 10.95 4.10
CA SER A 78 -15.30 10.05 4.58
C SER A 78 -14.78 9.07 5.64
N THR A 79 -15.51 8.98 6.74
CA THR A 79 -15.23 8.09 7.88
C THR A 79 -15.11 6.62 7.44
N ILE A 80 -15.87 6.21 6.42
CA ILE A 80 -15.86 4.84 5.89
C ILE A 80 -14.49 4.50 5.28
N TYR A 81 -13.92 5.42 4.49
CA TYR A 81 -12.61 5.23 3.88
C TYR A 81 -11.49 5.25 4.91
N ARG A 82 -11.59 6.11 5.93
CA ARG A 82 -10.63 6.14 7.05
C ARG A 82 -10.68 4.84 7.85
N MET A 83 -11.87 4.33 8.17
CA MET A 83 -12.03 3.03 8.84
C MET A 83 -11.46 1.88 8.00
N ASN A 84 -11.67 1.89 6.68
CA ASN A 84 -11.08 0.89 5.79
C ASN A 84 -9.55 0.92 5.85
N TYR A 85 -8.93 2.10 5.84
CA TYR A 85 -7.47 2.23 5.99
C TYR A 85 -6.96 1.77 7.36
N PHE A 86 -7.69 2.05 8.44
CA PHE A 86 -7.33 1.55 9.77
C PHE A 86 -7.40 0.02 9.85
N MET A 87 -8.48 -0.58 9.34
CA MET A 87 -8.63 -2.05 9.30
C MET A 87 -7.54 -2.70 8.43
N ALA A 88 -7.28 -2.09 7.27
CA ALA A 88 -6.20 -2.47 6.38
C ALA A 88 -4.82 -2.47 7.06
N THR A 89 -4.46 -1.40 7.77
CA THR A 89 -3.21 -1.35 8.52
C THR A 89 -3.17 -2.42 9.61
N PHE A 90 -4.26 -2.61 10.35
CA PHE A 90 -4.33 -3.61 11.43
C PHE A 90 -4.13 -5.04 10.94
N ILE A 91 -4.51 -5.35 9.71
CA ILE A 91 -4.30 -6.66 9.11
C ILE A 91 -2.92 -6.74 8.44
N HIS A 92 -2.53 -5.71 7.68
CA HIS A 92 -1.34 -5.74 6.84
C HIS A 92 -0.02 -5.62 7.64
N VAL A 93 -0.01 -4.88 8.75
CA VAL A 93 1.17 -4.77 9.63
C VAL A 93 1.56 -6.13 10.21
N PRO A 94 0.69 -6.85 10.93
CA PRO A 94 1.06 -8.15 11.50
C PRO A 94 1.38 -9.19 10.43
N THR A 95 0.70 -9.19 9.27
CA THR A 95 1.05 -10.10 8.17
C THR A 95 2.42 -9.79 7.57
N SER A 96 2.77 -8.51 7.41
CA SER A 96 4.09 -8.10 6.91
C SER A 96 5.20 -8.41 7.91
N ILE A 97 4.95 -8.22 9.21
CA ILE A 97 5.89 -8.59 10.28
C ILE A 97 6.06 -10.11 10.33
N ALA A 98 4.98 -10.88 10.28
CA ALA A 98 5.03 -12.34 10.28
C ALA A 98 5.83 -12.85 9.07
N TYR A 99 5.59 -12.29 7.88
CA TYR A 99 6.36 -12.60 6.68
C TYR A 99 7.85 -12.29 6.86
N LEU A 100 8.18 -11.10 7.38
CA LEU A 100 9.56 -10.70 7.62
C LEU A 100 10.26 -11.59 8.67
N CYS A 101 9.58 -11.98 9.75
CA CYS A 101 10.11 -12.88 10.77
C CYS A 101 10.39 -14.29 10.21
N ILE A 102 9.55 -14.75 9.28
CA ILE A 102 9.74 -16.05 8.61
C ILE A 102 10.89 -15.97 7.61
N GLU A 103 10.96 -14.90 6.83
CA GLU A 103 12.02 -14.68 5.84
C GLU A 103 13.38 -14.43 6.51
N THR A 104 13.43 -13.78 7.68
CA THR A 104 14.70 -13.63 8.43
C THR A 104 15.18 -14.93 9.08
N ARG A 105 14.28 -15.88 9.36
CA ARG A 105 14.64 -17.20 9.95
C ARG A 105 14.94 -18.28 8.91
N VAL A 106 14.29 -18.22 7.75
CA VAL A 106 14.30 -19.28 6.73
C VAL A 106 14.83 -18.78 5.39
N GLY A 107 14.85 -17.47 5.17
CA GLY A 107 15.00 -16.85 3.87
C GLY A 107 16.43 -16.88 3.35
N ILE A 108 16.55 -17.44 2.15
CA ILE A 108 17.75 -17.43 1.31
C ILE A 108 17.79 -16.13 0.46
N TYR A 109 16.69 -15.37 0.41
CA TYR A 109 16.49 -14.25 -0.51
C TYR A 109 16.35 -12.89 0.19
N VAL A 110 17.35 -12.03 -0.01
CA VAL A 110 17.38 -10.64 0.49
C VAL A 110 16.20 -9.81 -0.02
N GLN A 111 15.77 -10.06 -1.26
CA GLN A 111 14.65 -9.34 -1.90
C GLN A 111 13.31 -9.54 -1.17
N GLY A 112 13.04 -10.75 -0.65
CA GLY A 112 11.84 -11.02 0.14
C GLY A 112 11.82 -10.24 1.46
N SER A 113 12.99 -10.13 2.12
CA SER A 113 13.10 -9.34 3.35
C SER A 113 12.88 -7.84 3.11
N ILE A 114 13.37 -7.31 1.98
CA ILE A 114 13.10 -5.93 1.56
C ILE A 114 11.61 -5.72 1.29
N ALA A 115 10.95 -6.67 0.60
CA ALA A 115 9.51 -6.60 0.35
C ALA A 115 8.68 -6.61 1.64
N GLY A 116 9.06 -7.42 2.64
CA GLY A 116 8.43 -7.42 3.96
C GLY A 116 8.58 -6.09 4.70
N ALA A 117 9.79 -5.51 4.70
CA ALA A 117 10.05 -4.20 5.31
C ALA A 117 9.29 -3.06 4.61
N LEU A 118 9.25 -3.08 3.26
CA LEU A 118 8.45 -2.15 2.47
C LEU A 118 6.94 -2.31 2.73
N GLY A 119 6.47 -3.52 2.97
CA GLY A 119 5.07 -3.79 3.37
C GLY A 119 4.69 -3.12 4.68
N ILE A 120 5.58 -3.17 5.69
CA ILE A 120 5.40 -2.47 6.96
C ILE A 120 5.37 -0.95 6.75
N LEU A 121 6.32 -0.41 6.00
CA LEU A 121 6.37 1.02 5.67
C LEU A 121 5.08 1.46 4.96
N ASN A 122 4.60 0.69 3.98
CA ASN A 122 3.38 1.00 3.25
C ASN A 122 2.15 1.06 4.18
N SER A 123 2.04 0.13 5.12
CA SER A 123 0.97 0.14 6.12
C SER A 123 1.01 1.33 7.07
N LEU A 124 2.21 1.75 7.49
CA LEU A 124 2.38 2.94 8.33
C LEU A 124 1.97 4.20 7.56
N MET A 125 2.23 4.24 6.27
CA MET A 125 1.77 5.35 5.42
C MET A 125 0.24 5.35 5.28
N PHE A 126 -0.42 4.19 5.16
CA PHE A 126 -1.88 4.12 5.17
C PHE A 126 -2.46 4.61 6.51
N LEU A 127 -1.82 4.28 7.62
CA LEU A 127 -2.18 4.77 8.94
C LEU A 127 -2.02 6.29 9.04
N ALA A 128 -0.88 6.82 8.61
CA ALA A 128 -0.61 8.25 8.59
C ALA A 128 -1.65 8.99 7.74
N ASN A 129 -2.04 8.43 6.59
CA ASN A 129 -3.07 9.00 5.73
C ASN A 129 -4.48 8.90 6.36
N ALA A 130 -4.76 7.86 7.14
CA ALA A 130 -6.02 7.74 7.89
C ALA A 130 -6.12 8.74 9.03
N VAL A 131 -4.99 9.13 9.64
CA VAL A 131 -4.91 10.13 10.72
C VAL A 131 -4.92 11.55 10.15
N MET A 132 -4.19 11.80 9.05
CA MET A 132 -4.20 13.06 8.32
C MET A 132 -5.53 13.25 7.60
N ALA A 133 -6.56 13.67 8.34
CA ALA A 133 -7.84 14.09 7.78
C ALA A 133 -7.60 15.29 6.86
N TYR A 134 -7.61 15.07 5.54
CA TYR A 134 -7.63 16.17 4.58
C TYR A 134 -9.06 16.66 4.44
N HIS A 135 -9.36 17.81 5.04
CA HIS A 135 -10.51 18.62 4.66
C HIS A 135 -10.07 19.51 3.50
N PRO A 136 -10.53 19.27 2.25
CA PRO A 136 -10.33 20.24 1.19
C PRO A 136 -10.94 21.56 1.63
N ARG A 137 -10.15 22.63 1.66
CA ARG A 137 -10.69 23.99 1.81
C ARG A 137 -11.42 24.30 0.51
N VAL A 138 -12.75 24.22 0.56
CA VAL A 138 -13.61 24.78 -0.48
C VAL A 138 -13.40 26.29 -0.43
N VAL A 139 -12.78 26.86 -1.46
CA VAL A 139 -12.78 28.31 -1.73
C VAL A 139 -13.54 28.50 -3.03
#